data_AF-A0A934CIY2-F1
#
_entry.id   AF-A0A934CIY2-F1
#
_cell.length_a   1.000
_cell.length_b   1.000
_cell.length_c   1.000
_cell.angle_alpha   90.00
_cell.angle_beta   90.00
_cell.angle_gamma   90.00
#
_symmetry.space_group_name_H-M   'P 1'
#
loop_
_entity.id
_entity.type
_entity.pdbx_description
1 polymer ?
#
loop_
_entity_poly.entity_id
_entity_poly.type
_entity_poly.pdbx_seq_one_letter_code
_entity_poly.pdbx_strand_id
1 'polypeptide(L)' 'MNGNRKETRVFHSIMAFEKEYFPKSFEQKMEEKPTDARALGSNLAKESLDKIRTRLAK' A
#
# COMPACT_ATOMS: atom_id res chain seq x y z
N MET A 1 -12.00 -19.61 26.18
CA MET A 1 -11.22 -18.36 26.10
C MET A 1 -11.13 -17.95 24.64
N ASN A 2 -12.03 -17.10 24.16
CA ASN A 2 -12.04 -16.60 22.77
C ASN A 2 -11.02 -15.47 22.61
N GLY A 3 -9.74 -15.84 22.50
CA GLY A 3 -8.67 -14.90 22.21
C GLY A 3 -8.56 -14.68 20.71
N ASN A 4 -9.39 -13.80 20.14
CA ASN A 4 -9.15 -13.23 18.81
C ASN A 4 -7.86 -12.40 18.86
N ARG A 5 -6.70 -13.08 18.82
CA ARG A 5 -5.41 -12.44 18.60
C ARG A 5 -5.45 -11.91 17.18
N LYS A 6 -5.74 -10.62 17.03
CA LYS A 6 -5.44 -9.91 15.78
C LYS A 6 -3.94 -10.10 15.55
N GLU A 7 -3.59 -10.99 14.62
CA GLU A 7 -2.21 -11.15 14.18
C GLU A 7 -1.74 -9.78 13.71
N THR A 8 -0.91 -9.15 14.53
CA THR A 8 -0.35 -7.83 14.19
C THR A 8 0.67 -8.10 13.11
N ARG A 9 0.32 -7.79 11.85
CA ARG A 9 1.26 -7.95 10.73
C ARG A 9 2.41 -6.98 10.92
N VAL A 10 3.59 -7.51 11.26
CA VAL A 10 4.82 -6.73 11.44
C VAL A 10 5.55 -6.65 10.11
N PHE A 11 5.60 -5.46 9.53
CA PHE A 11 6.35 -5.20 8.32
C PHE A 11 7.78 -4.80 8.68
N HIS A 12 8.75 -5.53 8.16
CA HIS A 12 10.17 -5.32 8.45
C HIS A 12 10.81 -4.29 7.51
N SER A 13 10.06 -3.82 6.51
CA SER A 13 10.46 -2.74 5.61
C SER A 13 9.24 -2.04 5.01
N ILE A 14 9.44 -0.78 4.59
CA ILE A 14 8.43 -0.02 3.84
C ILE A 14 8.07 -0.75 2.53
N MET A 15 9.04 -1.37 1.87
CA MET A 15 8.78 -2.18 0.66
C MET A 15 7.85 -3.36 0.94
N ALA A 16 7.99 -4.05 2.07
CA ALA A 16 7.11 -5.14 2.45
C ALA A 16 5.67 -4.65 2.69
N PHE A 17 5.54 -3.48 3.32
CA PHE A 17 4.24 -2.83 3.49
C PHE A 17 3.62 -2.40 2.16
N GLU A 18 4.41 -1.77 1.28
CA GLU A 18 3.95 -1.34 -0.04
C GLU A 18 3.56 -2.52 -0.92
N LYS A 19 4.31 -3.63 -0.91
CA LYS A 19 3.95 -4.83 -1.68
C LYS A 19 2.61 -5.42 -1.24
N GLU A 20 2.30 -5.40 0.05
CA GLU A 20 1.08 -6.01 0.58
C GLU A 20 -0.14 -5.09 0.44
N TYR A 21 0.03 -3.80 0.71
CA TYR A 21 -1.07 -2.83 0.68
C TYR A 21 -1.18 -2.02 -0.60
N PHE A 22 -0.15 -1.94 -1.42
CA PHE A 22 -0.12 -1.13 -2.65
C PHE A 22 0.57 -1.89 -3.79
N PRO A 23 0.14 -3.14 -4.10
CA PRO A 23 0.87 -4.02 -5.02
C PRO A 23 1.01 -3.42 -6.42
N LYS A 24 0.01 -2.68 -6.92
CA LYS A 24 0.07 -2.04 -8.24
C LYS A 24 1.09 -0.91 -8.29
N SER A 25 1.11 -0.06 -7.27
CA SER A 25 2.11 1.01 -7.15
C SER A 25 3.52 0.44 -6.91
N PHE A 26 3.62 -0.69 -6.21
CA PHE A 26 4.88 -1.41 -6.01
C PHE A 26 5.43 -2.00 -7.32
N GLU A 27 4.58 -2.61 -8.14
CA GLU A 27 4.96 -3.10 -9.48
C GLU A 27 5.42 -1.96 -10.39
N GLN A 28 4.69 -0.83 -10.42
CA GLN A 28 5.10 0.37 -11.16
C GLN A 28 6.44 0.93 -10.66
N LYS A 29 6.68 0.93 -9.35
CA LYS A 29 7.98 1.31 -8.74
C LYS A 29 9.14 0.41 -9.13
N MET A 30 8.90 -0.89 -9.31
CA MET A 30 9.95 -1.83 -9.68
C MET A 30 10.28 -1.73 -11.18
N GLU A 31 9.31 -1.32 -12.00
CA GLU A 31 9.46 -1.18 -13.45
C GLU A 31 10.03 0.21 -13.84
N GLU A 32 9.64 1.28 -13.15
CA GLU A 32 10.18 2.62 -13.34
C GLU A 32 11.42 2.85 -12.46
N LYS A 33 12.59 3.06 -13.06
CA LYS A 33 13.81 3.48 -12.34
C LYS A 33 13.47 4.63 -11.37
N PRO A 34 13.88 4.56 -10.09
CA PRO A 34 13.41 5.44 -9.03
C PRO A 34 14.00 6.84 -9.22
N THR A 35 13.34 7.67 -10.02
CA THR A 35 13.88 8.99 -10.38
C THR A 35 13.05 10.11 -9.77
N ASP A 36 11.77 9.88 -9.41
CA ASP A 36 10.93 10.92 -8.83
C ASP A 36 10.13 10.45 -7.61
N ALA A 37 10.63 10.79 -6.41
CA ALA A 37 9.95 10.54 -5.14
C ALA A 37 8.57 11.22 -5.03
N ARG A 38 8.32 12.31 -5.78
CA ARG A 38 7.02 13.01 -5.76
C ARG A 38 5.98 12.23 -6.52
N ALA A 39 6.34 11.64 -7.67
CA ALA A 39 5.46 10.76 -8.44
C ALA A 39 5.03 9.55 -7.58
N LEU A 40 5.97 8.98 -6.83
CA LEU A 40 5.70 7.87 -5.91
C LEU A 40 4.69 8.22 -4.83
N GLY A 41 4.88 9.36 -4.15
CA GLY A 41 3.94 9.83 -3.13
C GLY A 41 2.52 10.06 -3.69
N SER A 42 2.44 10.70 -4.86
CA SER A 42 1.15 10.95 -5.54
C SER A 42 0.42 9.65 -5.91
N ASN A 43 1.12 8.64 -6.43
CA ASN A 43 0.50 7.37 -6.80
C ASN A 43 -0.04 6.62 -5.58
N LEU A 44 0.73 6.55 -4.48
CA LEU A 44 0.28 5.91 -3.24
C LEU A 44 -0.92 6.63 -2.62
N ALA A 45 -0.93 7.96 -2.63
CA ALA A 45 -2.05 8.75 -2.14
C ALA A 45 -3.31 8.51 -2.99
N LYS A 46 -3.16 8.43 -4.32
CA LYS A 46 -4.25 8.12 -5.25
C LYS A 46 -4.84 6.73 -4.99
N GLU A 47 -3.99 5.71 -4.87
CA GLU A 47 -4.43 4.34 -4.57
C GLU A 47 -5.14 4.25 -3.21
N SER A 48 -4.66 4.98 -2.21
CA SER A 48 -5.30 5.08 -0.90
C SER A 48 -6.70 5.70 -0.97
N LEU A 49 -6.85 6.80 -1.72
CA LEU A 49 -8.13 7.47 -1.90
C LEU A 49 -9.13 6.59 -2.68
N ASP A 50 -8.67 5.89 -3.71
CA ASP A 50 -9.53 4.98 -4.47
C ASP A 50 -10.04 3.82 -3.60
N LYS A 51 -9.20 3.24 -2.74
CA LYS A 51 -9.64 2.21 -1.78
C LYS A 51 -10.69 2.73 -0.80
N ILE A 52 -10.52 3.96 -0.31
CA ILE A 52 -11.51 4.59 0.57
C ILE A 52 -12.82 4.82 -0.20
N ARG A 53 -12.76 5.34 -1.43
CA ARG A 53 -13.93 5.56 -2.28
C ARG A 53 -14.69 4.27 -2.56
N THR A 54 -14.02 3.20 -2.98
CA THR A 54 -14.66 1.91 -3.24
C THR A 54 -15.30 1.33 -1.97
N ARG A 55 -14.70 1.56 -0.81
CA ARG A 55 -15.25 1.10 0.48
C ARG A 55 -16.46 1.92 0.93
N LEU A 56 -16.50 3.21 0.62
CA LEU A 56 -17.61 4.12 0.95
C LEU A 56 -18.76 4.06 -0.07
N ALA A 57 -18.48 3.68 -1.31
CA ALA A 57 -19.49 3.49 -2.36
C ALA A 57 -20.26 2.16 -2.24
N LYS A 58 -20.05 1.42 -1.15
CA LYS A 58 -20.66 0.13 -0.83
C LYS A 58 -21.48 0.26 0.44
#